data_AF-A0A497EEU5-F1
#
_entry.id   AF-A0A497EEU5-F1
#
_cell.length_a   1.000
_cell.length_b   1.000
_cell.length_c   1.000
_cell.angle_alpha   90.00
_cell.angle_beta   90.00
_cell.angle_gamma   90.00
#
_symmetry.space_group_name_H-M   'P 1'
#
loop_
_entity.id
_entity.type
_entity.pdbx_description
1 polymer ?
#
loop_
_entity_poly.entity_id
_entity_poly.type
_entity_poly.pdbx_seq_one_letter_code
_entity_poly.pdbx_strand_id
1 'polypeptide(L)'
;MCFFALVIVIQDRAEAARWYEDYDLAMEHIEAGQCSTEAIEALGAAVVDKPKPKRGVRTYAQRRIDYLPYLQLARAHLLCGNADLAQQYLERSRTFNITSEEELGPVEQRLNALLITKNVQPTVPPVDKEALDNRLLTAQQNLEGARGALSSTDYSLTEAADLGTENPHWATQRNDTARRIDILAEAMNRYHEAGDLLALADTAHSATEVTRSLDALTIQINRSVENRRAAGALAPTMPPIAVVESRQTAMPPDRTEDQPVIPPTSDDTQAISTNLRTAAAAYLKGNYDSVTTILHQISLDDSKAQAAALLIRGAAHLSLATTEVDRTVAQTHSATAREDLLASRKFNPEIRPDPTFFPPAVVNLFNEVRPKNPSRPVENPS
;
A
#
# COMPACT_ATOMS: atom_id res chain seq x y z
N MET A 1 42.27 -10.29 -20.99
CA MET A 1 42.10 -9.76 -19.61
C MET A 1 40.67 -9.29 -19.49
N CYS A 2 39.81 -10.08 -18.83
CA CYS A 2 38.40 -9.73 -18.62
C CYS A 2 38.23 -9.05 -17.27
N PHE A 3 37.85 -7.77 -17.26
CA PHE A 3 37.42 -7.06 -16.06
C PHE A 3 35.94 -7.36 -15.83
N PHE A 4 35.65 -8.25 -14.88
CA PHE A 4 34.30 -8.37 -14.31
C PHE A 4 34.10 -7.21 -13.34
N ALA A 5 33.31 -6.22 -13.76
CA ALA A 5 32.86 -5.14 -12.90
C ALA A 5 31.84 -5.69 -11.90
N LEU A 6 32.26 -5.81 -10.63
CA LEU A 6 31.42 -6.19 -9.51
C LEU A 6 30.51 -5.01 -9.13
N VAL A 7 29.27 -5.00 -9.64
CA VAL A 7 28.22 -4.08 -9.18
C VAL A 7 27.61 -4.67 -7.92
N ILE A 8 28.00 -4.15 -6.75
CA ILE A 8 27.39 -4.49 -5.46
C ILE A 8 26.08 -3.70 -5.34
N VAL A 9 24.96 -4.41 -5.35
CA VAL A 9 23.60 -3.86 -5.21
C VAL A 9 23.38 -3.40 -3.75
N ILE A 10 23.10 -2.11 -3.55
CA ILE A 10 22.88 -1.46 -2.23
C ILE A 10 21.38 -1.45 -1.85
N GLN A 11 20.58 -2.43 -2.27
CA GLN A 11 19.12 -2.40 -2.07
C GLN A 11 18.64 -2.90 -0.68
N ASP A 12 19.50 -3.55 0.11
CA ASP A 12 19.10 -4.17 1.39
C ASP A 12 18.83 -3.21 2.56
N ARG A 13 19.11 -1.89 2.41
CA ARG A 13 19.09 -0.98 3.57
C ARG A 13 17.72 -0.40 3.92
N ALA A 14 16.81 -0.26 2.96
CA ALA A 14 15.51 0.35 3.21
C ALA A 14 14.52 -0.62 3.87
N GLU A 15 14.58 -1.90 3.49
CA GLU A 15 13.71 -2.96 4.03
C GLU A 15 14.05 -3.31 5.49
N ALA A 16 15.32 -3.11 5.89
CA ALA A 16 15.78 -3.34 7.25
C ALA A 16 15.21 -2.35 8.30
N ALA A 17 14.55 -1.25 7.89
CA ALA A 17 14.01 -0.26 8.82
C ALA A 17 12.58 -0.58 9.27
N ARG A 18 11.73 -1.05 8.36
CA ARG A 18 10.27 -1.12 8.56
C ARG A 18 9.84 -2.16 9.61
N TRP A 19 10.35 -3.39 9.52
CA TRP A 19 10.01 -4.46 10.48
C TRP A 19 10.24 -4.07 11.94
N TYR A 20 11.24 -3.21 12.21
CA TYR A 20 11.56 -2.80 13.57
C TYR A 20 10.56 -1.77 14.09
N GLU A 21 10.14 -0.81 13.26
CA GLU A 21 9.12 0.19 13.64
C GLU A 21 7.80 -0.50 13.98
N ASP A 22 7.37 -1.46 13.14
CA ASP A 22 6.17 -2.24 13.38
C ASP A 22 6.29 -3.13 14.64
N TYR A 23 7.47 -3.73 14.88
CA TYR A 23 7.73 -4.51 16.08
C TYR A 23 7.72 -3.65 17.35
N ASP A 24 8.38 -2.49 17.33
CA ASP A 24 8.49 -1.55 18.47
C ASP A 24 7.10 -1.04 18.87
N LEU A 25 6.29 -0.62 17.88
CA LEU A 25 4.90 -0.20 18.08
C LEU A 25 4.07 -1.30 18.78
N ALA A 26 4.17 -2.54 18.31
CA ALA A 26 3.44 -3.63 18.93
C ALA A 26 3.90 -3.92 20.37
N MET A 27 5.20 -3.78 20.65
CA MET A 27 5.73 -3.95 22.00
C MET A 27 5.16 -2.92 22.97
N GLU A 28 5.01 -1.65 22.55
CA GLU A 28 4.39 -0.60 23.38
C GLU A 28 2.97 -1.00 23.81
N HIS A 29 2.16 -1.50 22.89
CA HIS A 29 0.80 -1.97 23.19
C HIS A 29 0.77 -3.20 24.11
N ILE A 30 1.66 -4.17 23.89
CA ILE A 30 1.75 -5.38 24.72
C ILE A 30 2.20 -5.03 26.14
N GLU A 31 3.16 -4.12 26.29
CA GLU A 31 3.66 -3.66 27.58
C GLU A 31 2.62 -2.85 28.36
N ALA A 32 1.75 -2.11 27.65
CA ALA A 32 0.59 -1.46 28.25
C ALA A 32 -0.45 -2.47 28.78
N GLY A 33 -0.33 -3.76 28.45
CA GLY A 33 -1.23 -4.82 28.92
C GLY A 33 -2.65 -4.74 28.36
N GLN A 34 -2.84 -3.95 27.29
CA GLN A 34 -4.12 -3.76 26.65
C GLN A 34 -4.27 -4.74 25.47
N CYS A 35 -5.46 -5.29 25.29
CA CYS A 35 -5.78 -5.92 24.01
C CYS A 35 -5.83 -4.83 22.94
N SER A 36 -5.02 -4.97 21.90
CA SER A 36 -4.97 -4.04 20.77
C SER A 36 -4.88 -4.82 19.47
N THR A 37 -5.79 -4.52 18.55
CA THR A 37 -5.77 -5.04 17.18
C THR A 37 -4.57 -4.48 16.41
N GLU A 38 -4.20 -3.23 16.68
CA GLU A 38 -3.04 -2.55 16.11
C GLU A 38 -1.75 -3.29 16.45
N ALA A 39 -1.60 -3.77 17.68
CA ALA A 39 -0.44 -4.57 18.10
C ALA A 39 -0.30 -5.88 17.32
N ILE A 40 -1.42 -6.58 17.10
CA ILE A 40 -1.46 -7.84 16.36
C ILE A 40 -1.12 -7.58 14.89
N GLU A 41 -1.70 -6.56 14.28
CA GLU A 41 -1.45 -6.19 12.88
C GLU A 41 -0.01 -5.75 12.65
N ALA A 42 0.55 -4.93 13.54
CA ALA A 42 1.92 -4.47 13.47
C ALA A 42 2.91 -5.64 13.64
N LEU A 43 2.67 -6.56 14.58
CA LEU A 43 3.48 -7.78 14.67
C LEU A 43 3.37 -8.67 13.44
N GLY A 44 2.17 -8.79 12.84
CA GLY A 44 1.97 -9.49 11.58
C GLY A 44 2.81 -8.87 10.47
N ALA A 45 2.75 -7.55 10.30
CA ALA A 45 3.57 -6.82 9.34
C ALA A 45 5.08 -7.04 9.57
N ALA A 46 5.54 -6.97 10.82
CA ALA A 46 6.93 -7.26 11.16
C ALA A 46 7.35 -8.69 10.78
N VAL A 47 6.47 -9.68 10.99
CA VAL A 47 6.70 -11.08 10.57
C VAL A 47 6.77 -11.22 9.05
N VAL A 48 5.93 -10.49 8.29
CA VAL A 48 5.99 -10.49 6.82
C VAL A 48 7.34 -9.99 6.35
N ASP A 49 7.79 -8.84 6.85
CA ASP A 49 9.07 -8.23 6.46
C ASP A 49 10.27 -9.05 6.96
N LYS A 50 10.16 -9.65 8.16
CA LYS A 50 11.22 -10.42 8.78
C LYS A 50 10.65 -11.65 9.52
N PRO A 51 10.49 -12.78 8.81
CA PRO A 51 9.81 -13.95 9.39
C PRO A 51 10.68 -14.75 10.36
N LYS A 52 12.01 -14.64 10.27
CA LYS A 52 12.92 -15.44 11.09
C LYS A 52 13.23 -14.72 12.42
N PRO A 53 12.77 -15.24 13.58
CA PRO A 53 13.16 -14.70 14.88
C PRO A 53 14.68 -14.78 15.03
N LYS A 54 15.26 -13.90 15.86
CA LYS A 54 16.69 -13.89 16.15
C LYS A 54 17.00 -13.04 17.39
N ARG A 55 17.95 -13.48 18.21
CA ARG A 55 18.48 -12.69 19.33
C ARG A 55 19.54 -11.68 18.89
N GLY A 56 19.62 -10.56 19.61
CA GLY A 56 20.63 -9.53 19.40
C GLY A 56 20.66 -8.93 17.99
N VAL A 57 19.50 -8.82 17.34
CA VAL A 57 19.35 -8.21 16.01
C VAL A 57 19.67 -6.73 16.10
N ARG A 58 20.55 -6.26 15.19
CA ARG A 58 20.88 -4.83 15.10
C ARG A 58 19.72 -4.04 14.50
N THR A 59 19.33 -2.95 15.16
CA THR A 59 18.36 -1.97 14.66
C THR A 59 19.07 -0.72 14.11
N TYR A 60 18.32 0.25 13.57
CA TYR A 60 18.87 1.46 12.93
C TYR A 60 19.70 2.34 13.89
N ALA A 61 19.52 2.21 15.21
CA ALA A 61 20.25 2.94 16.23
C ALA A 61 21.49 2.19 16.79
N GLN A 62 21.99 1.18 16.07
CA GLN A 62 23.03 0.24 16.52
C GLN A 62 22.68 -0.53 17.81
N ARG A 63 21.46 -0.36 18.34
CA ARG A 63 20.93 -1.15 19.45
C ARG A 63 20.75 -2.59 19.00
N ARG A 64 20.87 -3.52 19.95
CA ARG A 64 20.58 -4.93 19.73
C ARG A 64 19.33 -5.27 20.51
N ILE A 65 18.36 -5.87 19.83
CA ILE A 65 17.12 -6.35 20.43
C ILE A 65 16.96 -7.85 20.20
N ASP A 66 16.20 -8.50 21.07
CA ASP A 66 15.77 -9.87 20.84
C ASP A 66 14.46 -9.84 20.06
N TYR A 67 14.55 -10.18 18.77
CA TYR A 67 13.42 -10.20 17.86
C TYR A 67 12.72 -11.56 17.94
N LEU A 68 11.68 -11.63 18.77
CA LEU A 68 10.89 -12.84 19.06
C LEU A 68 9.41 -12.67 18.65
N PRO A 69 9.09 -12.35 17.38
CA PRO A 69 7.75 -11.93 16.97
C PRO A 69 6.65 -12.95 17.29
N TYR A 70 6.91 -14.26 17.15
CA TYR A 70 5.90 -15.29 17.44
C TYR A 70 5.56 -15.41 18.94
N LEU A 71 6.54 -15.20 19.82
CA LEU A 71 6.26 -15.11 21.25
C LEU A 71 5.38 -13.89 21.55
N GLN A 72 5.69 -12.75 20.93
CA GLN A 72 4.95 -11.51 21.16
C GLN A 72 3.54 -11.57 20.58
N LEU A 73 3.35 -12.21 19.41
CA LEU A 73 2.03 -12.50 18.87
C LEU A 73 1.21 -13.36 19.84
N ALA A 74 1.80 -14.41 20.40
CA ALA A 74 1.11 -15.21 21.41
C ALA A 74 0.68 -14.37 22.62
N ARG A 75 1.56 -13.48 23.12
CA ARG A 75 1.23 -12.55 24.21
C ARG A 75 0.09 -11.60 23.84
N ALA A 76 0.13 -10.99 22.66
CA ALA A 76 -0.92 -10.10 22.18
C ALA A 76 -2.28 -10.81 22.08
N HIS A 77 -2.30 -12.02 21.52
CA HIS A 77 -3.52 -12.83 21.44
C HIS A 77 -4.05 -13.23 22.83
N LEU A 78 -3.18 -13.53 23.81
CA LEU A 78 -3.60 -13.79 25.19
C LEU A 78 -4.22 -12.57 25.87
N LEU A 79 -3.67 -11.36 25.64
CA LEU A 79 -4.26 -10.12 26.15
C LEU A 79 -5.68 -9.92 25.62
N CYS A 80 -5.94 -10.36 24.39
CA CYS A 80 -7.24 -10.34 23.75
C CYS A 80 -8.15 -11.54 24.05
N GLY A 81 -7.72 -12.49 24.90
CA GLY A 81 -8.51 -13.69 25.21
C GLY A 81 -8.58 -14.72 24.07
N ASN A 82 -7.80 -14.56 23.01
CA ASN A 82 -7.74 -15.45 21.86
C ASN A 82 -6.82 -16.64 22.14
N ALA A 83 -7.26 -17.55 23.02
CA ALA A 83 -6.45 -18.68 23.50
C ALA A 83 -5.96 -19.60 22.37
N ASP A 84 -6.80 -19.87 21.38
CA ASP A 84 -6.49 -20.82 20.29
C ASP A 84 -5.34 -20.28 19.40
N LEU A 85 -5.37 -18.98 19.04
CA LEU A 85 -4.29 -18.33 18.31
C LEU A 85 -3.02 -18.19 19.14
N ALA A 86 -3.17 -17.84 20.42
CA ALA A 86 -2.03 -17.75 21.32
C ALA A 86 -1.27 -19.09 21.40
N GLN A 87 -1.99 -20.21 21.44
CA GLN A 87 -1.41 -21.54 21.42
C GLN A 87 -0.62 -21.81 20.13
N GLN A 88 -1.22 -21.53 18.97
CA GLN A 88 -0.56 -21.74 17.66
C GLN A 88 0.75 -20.95 17.56
N TYR A 89 0.74 -19.67 17.98
CA TYR A 89 1.94 -18.84 17.93
C TYR A 89 3.00 -19.26 18.97
N LEU A 90 2.59 -19.79 20.13
CA LEU A 90 3.51 -20.41 21.09
C LEU A 90 4.21 -21.63 20.47
N GLU A 91 3.46 -22.53 19.83
CA GLU A 91 4.02 -23.71 19.15
C GLU A 91 4.99 -23.31 18.04
N ARG A 92 4.64 -22.26 17.28
CA ARG A 92 5.52 -21.69 16.25
C ARG A 92 6.79 -21.10 16.87
N SER A 93 6.69 -20.37 17.97
CA SER A 93 7.83 -19.85 18.73
C SER A 93 8.78 -20.97 19.17
N ARG A 94 8.24 -22.09 19.69
CA ARG A 94 9.03 -23.28 20.06
C ARG A 94 9.74 -23.90 18.85
N THR A 95 9.08 -23.97 17.70
CA THR A 95 9.64 -24.55 16.47
C THR A 95 10.93 -23.87 16.02
N PHE A 96 11.07 -22.56 16.24
CA PHE A 96 12.31 -21.84 15.90
C PHE A 96 13.44 -22.07 16.91
N ASN A 97 13.15 -22.53 18.12
CA ASN A 97 14.14 -22.82 19.16
C ASN A 97 15.07 -21.64 19.50
N ILE A 98 14.51 -20.42 19.55
CA ILE A 98 15.24 -19.18 19.89
C ILE A 98 14.77 -18.60 21.23
N THR A 99 13.48 -18.75 21.51
CA THR A 99 12.85 -18.40 22.77
C THR A 99 13.23 -19.41 23.84
N SER A 100 13.64 -18.92 25.00
CA SER A 100 13.99 -19.79 26.13
C SER A 100 12.72 -20.30 26.84
N GLU A 101 12.83 -21.45 27.52
CA GLU A 101 11.73 -21.98 28.35
C GLU A 101 11.34 -21.00 29.47
N GLU A 102 12.27 -20.19 29.96
CA GLU A 102 12.01 -19.17 30.98
C GLU A 102 11.09 -18.05 30.45
N GLU A 103 11.23 -17.66 29.17
CA GLU A 103 10.35 -16.67 28.53
C GLU A 103 9.01 -17.27 28.11
N LEU A 104 8.97 -18.57 27.77
CA LEU A 104 7.74 -19.27 27.39
C LEU A 104 6.83 -19.54 28.59
N GLY A 105 7.41 -19.93 29.73
CA GLY A 105 6.68 -20.38 30.92
C GLY A 105 5.54 -19.46 31.37
N PRO A 106 5.75 -18.13 31.54
CA PRO A 106 4.69 -17.21 31.95
C PRO A 106 3.54 -17.12 30.94
N VAL A 107 3.85 -17.20 29.64
CA VAL A 107 2.85 -17.11 28.56
C VAL A 107 2.01 -18.40 28.52
N GLU A 108 2.66 -19.55 28.66
CA GLU A 108 1.99 -20.86 28.76
C GLU A 108 1.10 -20.97 30.01
N GLN A 109 1.59 -20.51 31.16
CA GLN A 109 0.80 -20.50 32.39
C GLN A 109 -0.48 -19.68 32.23
N ARG A 110 -0.38 -18.51 31.59
CA ARG A 110 -1.53 -17.64 31.33
C ARG A 110 -2.49 -18.24 30.29
N LEU A 111 -1.98 -18.88 29.25
CA LEU A 111 -2.80 -19.64 28.30
C LEU A 111 -3.58 -20.76 29.00
N ASN A 112 -2.90 -21.57 29.81
CA ASN A 112 -3.54 -22.67 30.56
C ASN A 112 -4.62 -22.15 31.51
N ALA A 113 -4.39 -21.02 32.19
CA ALA A 113 -5.41 -20.39 33.03
C ALA A 113 -6.65 -19.96 32.24
N LEU A 114 -6.46 -19.39 31.04
CA LEU A 114 -7.58 -19.04 30.14
C LEU A 114 -8.34 -20.28 29.66
N LEU A 115 -7.64 -21.35 29.29
CA LEU A 115 -8.27 -22.60 28.84
C LEU A 115 -9.09 -23.27 29.96
N ILE A 116 -8.57 -23.28 31.20
CA ILE A 116 -9.33 -23.76 32.37
C ILE A 116 -10.59 -22.92 32.56
N THR A 117 -10.47 -21.59 32.49
CA THR A 117 -11.61 -20.67 32.64
C THR A 117 -12.66 -20.89 31.55
N LYS A 118 -12.25 -21.08 30.29
CA LYS A 118 -13.12 -21.35 29.13
C LYS A 118 -13.87 -22.68 29.28
N ASN A 119 -13.20 -23.72 29.80
CA ASN A 119 -13.81 -25.03 30.03
C ASN A 119 -14.84 -25.06 31.17
N VAL A 120 -14.78 -24.12 32.12
CA VAL A 120 -15.73 -24.03 33.25
C VAL A 120 -17.02 -23.30 32.86
N GLN A 121 -17.07 -22.64 31.70
CA GLN A 121 -18.25 -21.91 31.21
C GLN A 121 -18.92 -22.65 30.02
N PRO A 122 -19.76 -23.69 30.25
CA PRO A 122 -20.46 -24.40 29.19
C PRO A 122 -21.70 -23.60 28.77
N THR A 123 -21.48 -22.53 28.02
CA THR A 123 -22.50 -21.99 27.12
C THR A 123 -21.78 -21.69 25.84
N VAL A 124 -21.83 -22.64 24.89
CA VAL A 124 -21.59 -22.31 23.48
C VAL A 124 -22.73 -21.36 23.13
N PRO A 125 -22.49 -20.03 23.02
CA PRO A 125 -23.50 -19.19 22.41
C PRO A 125 -23.79 -19.78 21.02
N PRO A 126 -25.04 -19.81 20.58
CA PRO A 126 -25.34 -20.22 19.20
C PRO A 126 -24.40 -19.44 18.29
N VAL A 127 -23.73 -20.15 17.37
CA VAL A 127 -22.82 -19.54 16.41
C VAL A 127 -23.55 -18.36 15.79
N ASP A 128 -23.01 -17.17 16.01
CA ASP A 128 -23.57 -15.96 15.45
C ASP A 128 -23.36 -16.04 13.93
N LYS A 129 -24.41 -16.50 13.26
CA LYS A 129 -24.40 -16.75 11.82
C LYS A 129 -24.10 -15.48 11.04
N GLU A 130 -24.55 -14.33 11.54
CA GLU A 130 -24.25 -13.03 10.93
C GLU A 130 -22.76 -12.70 11.05
N ALA A 131 -22.15 -12.95 12.21
CA ALA A 131 -20.70 -12.80 12.36
C ALA A 131 -19.90 -13.76 11.45
N LEU A 132 -20.41 -14.97 11.23
CA LEU A 132 -19.81 -15.95 10.31
C LEU A 132 -19.87 -15.50 8.86
N ASP A 133 -21.03 -15.05 8.41
CA ASP A 133 -21.24 -14.58 7.05
C ASP A 133 -20.41 -13.31 6.77
N ASN A 134 -20.34 -12.38 7.72
CA ASN A 134 -19.51 -11.17 7.62
C ASN A 134 -18.00 -11.47 7.55
N ARG A 135 -17.52 -12.46 8.34
CA ARG A 135 -16.12 -12.88 8.28
C ARG A 135 -15.80 -13.61 6.98
N LEU A 136 -16.70 -14.47 6.51
CA LEU A 136 -16.55 -15.11 5.21
C LEU A 136 -16.46 -14.07 4.09
N LEU A 137 -17.34 -13.07 4.09
CA LEU A 137 -17.34 -12.00 3.09
C LEU A 137 -16.01 -11.24 3.10
N THR A 138 -15.50 -10.91 4.29
CA THR A 138 -14.19 -10.24 4.43
C THR A 138 -13.05 -11.11 3.89
N ALA A 139 -13.05 -12.41 4.20
CA ALA A 139 -12.06 -13.36 3.69
C ALA A 139 -12.10 -13.48 2.17
N GLN A 140 -13.31 -13.52 1.59
CA GLN A 140 -13.53 -13.54 0.13
C GLN A 140 -12.98 -12.29 -0.55
N GLN A 141 -13.30 -11.10 -0.02
CA GLN A 141 -12.81 -9.83 -0.56
C GLN A 141 -11.27 -9.76 -0.53
N ASN A 142 -10.64 -10.20 0.57
CA ASN A 142 -9.18 -10.22 0.67
C ASN A 142 -8.56 -11.21 -0.33
N LEU A 143 -9.19 -12.37 -0.53
CA LEU A 143 -8.75 -13.37 -1.50
C LEU A 143 -8.88 -12.87 -2.94
N GLU A 144 -9.95 -12.14 -3.27
CA GLU A 144 -10.12 -11.47 -4.55
C GLU A 144 -9.05 -10.39 -4.77
N GLY A 145 -8.74 -9.60 -3.74
CA GLY A 145 -7.62 -8.65 -3.77
C GLY A 145 -6.28 -9.32 -4.08
N ALA A 146 -6.01 -10.46 -3.44
CA ALA A 146 -4.80 -11.25 -3.69
C ALA A 146 -4.73 -11.76 -5.15
N ARG A 147 -5.86 -12.22 -5.71
CA ARG A 147 -5.95 -12.64 -7.13
C ARG A 147 -5.76 -11.46 -8.09
N GLY A 148 -6.27 -10.28 -7.75
CA GLY A 148 -6.04 -9.05 -8.50
C GLY A 148 -4.55 -8.67 -8.54
N ALA A 149 -3.88 -8.66 -7.39
CA ALA A 149 -2.45 -8.39 -7.30
C ALA A 149 -1.61 -9.43 -8.08
N LEU A 150 -2.03 -10.71 -8.08
CA LEU A 150 -1.36 -11.74 -8.87
C LEU A 150 -1.46 -11.45 -10.37
N SER A 151 -2.65 -11.05 -10.84
CA SER A 151 -2.87 -10.67 -12.23
C SER A 151 -2.04 -9.45 -12.64
N SER A 152 -1.90 -8.46 -11.76
CA SER A 152 -1.03 -7.29 -12.01
C SER A 152 0.46 -7.67 -12.08
N THR A 153 0.89 -8.59 -11.20
CA THR A 153 2.25 -9.15 -11.23
C THR A 153 2.50 -9.89 -12.54
N ASP A 154 1.51 -10.64 -13.05
CA ASP A 154 1.58 -11.35 -14.32
C ASP A 154 1.75 -10.43 -15.52
N TYR A 155 0.99 -9.34 -15.53
CA TYR A 155 1.14 -8.31 -16.55
C TYR A 155 2.56 -7.73 -16.54
N SER A 156 3.05 -7.36 -15.35
CA SER A 156 4.39 -6.77 -15.17
C SER A 156 5.50 -7.75 -15.56
N LEU A 157 5.36 -9.05 -15.24
CA LEU A 157 6.30 -10.09 -15.67
C LEU A 157 6.29 -10.29 -17.19
N THR A 158 5.12 -10.19 -17.82
CA THR A 158 4.98 -10.32 -19.28
C THR A 158 5.63 -9.13 -19.99
N GLU A 159 5.43 -7.91 -19.48
CA GLU A 159 6.14 -6.71 -19.97
C GLU A 159 7.65 -6.82 -19.76
N ALA A 160 8.07 -7.46 -18.67
CA ALA A 160 9.46 -7.71 -18.31
C ALA A 160 10.03 -9.02 -18.88
N ALA A 161 9.46 -9.61 -19.95
CA ALA A 161 9.85 -10.93 -20.45
C ALA A 161 11.38 -11.12 -20.61
N ASP A 162 12.07 -10.10 -21.14
CA ASP A 162 13.53 -10.13 -21.30
C ASP A 162 14.27 -10.13 -19.94
N LEU A 163 13.77 -9.41 -18.95
CA LEU A 163 14.29 -9.38 -17.57
C LEU A 163 13.95 -10.66 -16.79
N GLY A 164 12.87 -11.35 -17.14
CA GLY A 164 12.46 -12.61 -16.50
C GLY A 164 13.51 -13.71 -16.67
N THR A 165 14.24 -13.71 -17.79
CA THR A 165 15.37 -14.63 -18.01
C THR A 165 16.57 -14.33 -17.10
N GLU A 166 16.77 -13.05 -16.74
CA GLU A 166 17.83 -12.59 -15.85
C GLU A 166 17.46 -12.76 -14.37
N ASN A 167 16.16 -12.79 -14.06
CA ASN A 167 15.62 -12.86 -12.71
C ASN A 167 14.62 -14.03 -12.56
N PRO A 168 15.08 -15.30 -12.67
CA PRO A 168 14.19 -16.46 -12.60
C PRO A 168 13.44 -16.57 -11.27
N HIS A 169 13.99 -15.98 -10.20
CA HIS A 169 13.38 -15.98 -8.87
C HIS A 169 12.04 -15.24 -8.83
N TRP A 170 11.79 -14.22 -9.67
CA TRP A 170 10.49 -13.53 -9.71
C TRP A 170 9.37 -14.47 -10.17
N ALA A 171 9.63 -15.28 -11.20
CA ALA A 171 8.66 -16.26 -11.68
C ALA A 171 8.40 -17.35 -10.62
N THR A 172 9.44 -17.81 -9.93
CA THR A 172 9.31 -18.74 -8.79
C THR A 172 8.45 -18.14 -7.68
N GLN A 173 8.76 -16.93 -7.22
CA GLN A 173 8.02 -16.25 -6.15
C GLN A 173 6.55 -16.03 -6.53
N ARG A 174 6.27 -15.61 -7.76
CA ARG A 174 4.91 -15.50 -8.29
C ARG A 174 4.19 -16.85 -8.23
N ASN A 175 4.80 -17.92 -8.74
CA ASN A 175 4.18 -19.24 -8.80
C ASN A 175 3.91 -19.83 -7.41
N ASP A 176 4.84 -19.64 -6.47
CA ASP A 176 4.65 -20.05 -5.08
C ASP A 176 3.49 -19.27 -4.44
N THR A 177 3.36 -17.98 -4.77
CA THR A 177 2.29 -17.15 -4.26
C THR A 177 0.93 -17.52 -4.86
N ALA A 178 0.86 -17.82 -6.16
CA ALA A 178 -0.34 -18.35 -6.79
C ALA A 178 -0.83 -19.63 -6.09
N ARG A 179 0.09 -20.56 -5.80
CA ARG A 179 -0.24 -21.80 -5.07
C ARG A 179 -0.75 -21.51 -3.66
N ARG A 180 -0.21 -20.49 -2.98
CA ARG A 180 -0.72 -20.06 -1.65
C ARG A 180 -2.15 -19.53 -1.73
N ILE A 181 -2.50 -18.76 -2.77
CA ILE A 181 -3.87 -18.27 -2.97
C ILE A 181 -4.85 -19.44 -3.12
N ASP A 182 -4.49 -20.46 -3.91
CA ASP A 182 -5.34 -21.64 -4.10
C ASP A 182 -5.57 -22.40 -2.79
N ILE A 183 -4.49 -22.61 -2.00
CA ILE A 183 -4.57 -23.24 -0.68
C ILE A 183 -5.48 -22.45 0.28
N LEU A 184 -5.37 -21.11 0.28
CA LEU A 184 -6.22 -20.26 1.11
C LEU A 184 -7.69 -20.33 0.69
N ALA A 185 -7.97 -20.39 -0.61
CA ALA A 185 -9.32 -20.56 -1.13
C ALA A 185 -9.97 -21.87 -0.66
N GLU A 186 -9.23 -22.98 -0.73
CA GLU A 186 -9.69 -24.29 -0.24
C GLU A 186 -9.87 -24.30 1.29
N ALA A 187 -8.96 -23.66 2.03
CA ALA A 187 -9.05 -23.55 3.49
C ALA A 187 -10.28 -22.75 3.92
N MET A 188 -10.55 -21.61 3.27
CA MET A 188 -11.71 -20.76 3.54
C MET A 188 -13.03 -21.53 3.43
N ASN A 189 -13.21 -22.33 2.37
CA ASN A 189 -14.41 -23.14 2.19
C ASN A 189 -14.58 -24.16 3.32
N ARG A 190 -13.50 -24.87 3.69
CA ARG A 190 -13.52 -25.84 4.79
C ARG A 190 -13.86 -25.19 6.13
N TYR A 191 -13.30 -24.02 6.42
CA TYR A 191 -13.55 -23.32 7.68
C TYR A 191 -14.97 -22.75 7.75
N HIS A 192 -15.52 -22.30 6.62
CA HIS A 192 -16.92 -21.91 6.54
C HIS A 192 -17.87 -23.08 6.83
N GLU A 193 -17.65 -24.24 6.19
CA GLU A 193 -18.44 -25.45 6.44
C GLU A 193 -18.35 -25.92 7.91
N ALA A 194 -17.18 -25.76 8.53
CA ALA A 194 -16.96 -26.07 9.94
C ALA A 194 -17.53 -25.03 10.91
N GLY A 195 -17.93 -23.85 10.43
CA GLY A 195 -18.33 -22.71 11.29
C GLY A 195 -17.17 -22.13 12.10
N ASP A 196 -15.92 -22.31 11.67
CA ASP A 196 -14.73 -21.86 12.38
C ASP A 196 -14.42 -20.39 12.03
N LEU A 197 -15.01 -19.49 12.83
CA LEU A 197 -14.85 -18.04 12.72
C LEU A 197 -13.39 -17.59 12.81
N LEU A 198 -12.57 -18.28 13.60
CA LEU A 198 -11.21 -17.88 13.88
C LEU A 198 -10.30 -18.23 12.70
N ALA A 199 -10.42 -19.47 12.21
CA ALA A 199 -9.68 -19.91 11.05
C ALA A 199 -10.05 -19.13 9.77
N LEU A 200 -11.31 -18.67 9.65
CA LEU A 200 -11.71 -17.74 8.59
C LEU A 200 -11.01 -16.37 8.70
N ALA A 201 -10.87 -15.83 9.91
CA ALA A 201 -10.16 -14.58 10.13
C ALA A 201 -8.65 -14.72 9.80
N ASP A 202 -8.03 -15.83 10.18
CA ASP A 202 -6.63 -16.12 9.84
C ASP A 202 -6.43 -16.27 8.34
N THR A 203 -7.40 -16.90 7.66
CA THR A 203 -7.38 -17.03 6.19
C THR A 203 -7.52 -15.67 5.53
N ALA A 204 -8.41 -14.80 6.02
CA ALA A 204 -8.56 -13.43 5.55
C ALA A 204 -7.27 -12.62 5.73
N HIS A 205 -6.62 -12.74 6.89
CA HIS A 205 -5.36 -12.06 7.18
C HIS A 205 -4.24 -12.57 6.27
N SER A 206 -4.11 -13.90 6.13
CA SER A 206 -3.13 -14.53 5.24
C SER A 206 -3.30 -14.10 3.79
N ALA A 207 -4.54 -13.90 3.33
CA ALA A 207 -4.83 -13.37 2.00
C ALA A 207 -4.31 -11.93 1.86
N THR A 208 -4.51 -11.07 2.86
CA THR A 208 -3.94 -9.70 2.87
C THR A 208 -2.42 -9.70 2.81
N GLU A 209 -1.74 -10.59 3.55
CA GLU A 209 -0.28 -10.72 3.48
C GLU A 209 0.19 -11.13 2.08
N VAL A 210 -0.53 -12.05 1.44
CA VAL A 210 -0.26 -12.47 0.06
C VAL A 210 -0.40 -11.29 -0.90
N THR A 211 -1.46 -10.50 -0.79
CA THR A 211 -1.65 -9.28 -1.60
C THR A 211 -0.46 -8.33 -1.47
N ARG A 212 -0.06 -8.00 -0.23
CA ARG A 212 1.08 -7.10 0.02
C ARG A 212 2.38 -7.63 -0.58
N SER A 213 2.62 -8.94 -0.48
CA SER A 213 3.81 -9.56 -1.07
C SER A 213 3.82 -9.48 -2.60
N LEU A 214 2.66 -9.58 -3.25
CA LEU A 214 2.52 -9.45 -4.71
C LEU A 214 2.69 -8.00 -5.17
N ASP A 215 2.15 -7.04 -4.42
CA ASP A 215 2.33 -5.61 -4.69
C ASP A 215 3.82 -5.23 -4.60
N ALA A 216 4.52 -5.71 -3.57
CA ALA A 216 5.95 -5.49 -3.42
C ALA A 216 6.75 -6.06 -4.61
N LEU A 217 6.43 -7.28 -5.04
CA LEU A 217 7.05 -7.92 -6.20
C LEU A 217 6.77 -7.13 -7.50
N THR A 218 5.53 -6.69 -7.70
CA THR A 218 5.13 -5.86 -8.84
C THR A 218 5.94 -4.57 -8.91
N ILE A 219 6.11 -3.88 -7.78
CA ILE A 219 6.92 -2.66 -7.70
C ILE A 219 8.40 -2.94 -8.06
N GLN A 220 8.96 -4.06 -7.59
CA GLN A 220 10.34 -4.45 -7.91
C GLN A 220 10.53 -4.72 -9.42
N ILE A 221 9.59 -5.43 -10.04
CA ILE A 221 9.60 -5.71 -11.48
C ILE A 221 9.54 -4.40 -12.27
N ASN A 222 8.57 -3.54 -11.97
CA ASN A 222 8.36 -2.27 -12.69
C ASN A 222 9.57 -1.35 -12.58
N ARG A 223 10.16 -1.23 -11.39
CA ARG A 223 11.39 -0.45 -11.18
C ARG A 223 12.55 -0.99 -12.03
N SER A 224 12.66 -2.31 -12.18
CA SER A 224 13.71 -2.92 -12.99
C SER A 224 13.50 -2.66 -14.49
N VAL A 225 12.26 -2.70 -14.96
CA VAL A 225 11.89 -2.31 -16.33
C VAL A 225 12.24 -0.84 -16.59
N GLU A 226 11.89 0.06 -15.69
CA GLU A 226 12.21 1.49 -15.80
C GLU A 226 13.71 1.75 -15.83
N ASN A 227 14.49 1.11 -14.93
CA ASN A 227 15.94 1.22 -14.92
C ASN A 227 16.57 0.76 -16.24
N ARG A 228 16.04 -0.32 -16.84
CA ARG A 228 16.51 -0.80 -18.14
C ARG A 228 16.19 0.18 -19.27
N ARG A 229 14.99 0.76 -19.27
CA ARG A 229 14.60 1.81 -20.22
C ARG A 229 15.51 3.03 -20.11
N ALA A 230 15.79 3.48 -18.89
CA ALA A 230 16.69 4.60 -18.63
C ALA A 230 18.14 4.30 -19.09
N ALA A 231 18.65 3.09 -18.83
CA ALA A 231 19.97 2.67 -19.30
C ALA A 231 20.05 2.60 -20.84
N GLY A 232 19.00 2.11 -21.51
CA GLY A 232 18.92 2.08 -22.97
C GLY A 232 18.85 3.48 -23.60
N ALA A 233 18.15 4.42 -22.97
CA ALA A 233 18.04 5.80 -23.45
C ALA A 233 19.36 6.59 -23.37
N LEU A 234 20.28 6.19 -22.48
CA LEU A 234 21.59 6.81 -22.31
C LEU A 234 22.66 6.26 -23.27
N ALA A 235 22.33 5.29 -24.13
CA ALA A 235 23.22 4.90 -25.21
C ALA A 235 23.43 6.14 -26.11
N PRO A 236 24.64 6.73 -26.14
CA PRO A 236 24.85 8.01 -26.80
C PRO A 236 24.70 7.83 -28.30
N THR A 237 23.55 8.20 -28.85
CA THR A 237 23.43 8.60 -30.25
C THR A 237 24.24 9.89 -30.37
N MET A 238 25.54 9.78 -30.68
CA MET A 238 26.40 10.93 -30.95
C MET A 238 25.69 11.84 -31.97
N PRO A 239 25.22 13.04 -31.57
CA PRO A 239 24.80 14.03 -32.54
C PRO A 239 26.02 14.82 -33.04
N PRO A 240 26.09 15.19 -34.32
CA PRO A 240 27.08 16.14 -34.81
C PRO A 240 26.88 17.50 -34.13
N ILE A 241 27.97 18.04 -33.59
CA ILE A 241 28.03 19.28 -32.82
C ILE A 241 27.58 20.47 -33.68
N ALA A 242 26.53 21.17 -33.25
CA ALA A 242 26.26 22.56 -33.62
C ALA A 242 25.94 23.36 -32.36
N VAL A 243 26.88 24.23 -31.98
CA VAL A 243 26.82 25.10 -30.81
C VAL A 243 25.98 26.33 -31.17
N VAL A 244 24.86 26.55 -30.47
CA VAL A 244 24.20 27.86 -30.42
C VAL A 244 23.95 28.22 -28.96
N GLU A 245 24.67 29.25 -28.54
CA GLU A 245 24.67 29.85 -27.21
C GLU A 245 23.51 30.86 -27.12
N SER A 246 22.74 30.84 -26.02
CA SER A 246 21.72 31.87 -25.76
C SER A 246 21.67 32.25 -24.29
N ARG A 247 21.85 33.56 -24.07
CA ARG A 247 21.89 34.27 -22.78
C ARG A 247 20.48 34.50 -22.22
N GLN A 248 20.36 34.34 -20.90
CA GLN A 248 19.21 34.74 -20.09
C GLN A 248 19.48 36.08 -19.39
N THR A 249 18.44 36.93 -19.31
CA THR A 249 18.39 38.16 -18.50
C THR A 249 17.05 38.24 -17.75
N ALA A 250 17.05 38.93 -16.61
CA ALA A 250 16.11 38.76 -15.48
C ALA A 250 15.17 39.97 -15.18
N MET A 251 14.01 39.64 -14.56
CA MET A 251 13.26 40.32 -13.45
C MET A 251 12.43 41.64 -13.69
N PRO A 252 11.53 42.10 -12.75
CA PRO A 252 10.04 41.95 -12.67
C PRO A 252 9.31 43.34 -12.50
N PRO A 253 8.23 43.55 -11.69
CA PRO A 253 6.89 42.92 -11.48
C PRO A 253 5.71 43.89 -11.78
N ASP A 254 4.43 43.47 -11.73
CA ASP A 254 3.37 44.38 -11.25
C ASP A 254 2.12 43.69 -10.67
N ARG A 255 1.54 44.35 -9.66
CA ARG A 255 0.40 43.97 -8.81
C ARG A 255 -0.94 44.25 -9.49
N THR A 256 -1.99 43.51 -9.12
CA THR A 256 -3.37 43.98 -9.31
C THR A 256 -4.22 43.62 -8.09
N GLU A 257 -5.14 44.53 -7.79
CA GLU A 257 -5.83 44.79 -6.52
C GLU A 257 -6.92 43.78 -6.14
N ASP A 258 -7.08 43.60 -4.82
CA ASP A 258 -8.10 42.81 -4.15
C ASP A 258 -9.49 43.46 -4.20
N GLN A 259 -10.52 42.65 -4.50
CA GLN A 259 -11.93 42.96 -4.21
C GLN A 259 -12.38 42.29 -2.90
N PRO A 260 -13.32 42.89 -2.13
CA PRO A 260 -13.76 42.31 -0.86
C PRO A 260 -14.71 41.12 -1.10
N VAL A 261 -14.28 39.95 -0.65
CA VAL A 261 -15.09 38.71 -0.65
C VAL A 261 -15.91 38.64 0.64
N ILE A 262 -17.23 38.47 0.51
CA ILE A 262 -18.16 38.22 1.61
C ILE A 262 -17.85 36.82 2.18
N PRO A 263 -17.62 36.65 3.49
CA PRO A 263 -17.23 35.36 4.05
C PRO A 263 -18.38 34.35 3.97
N PRO A 264 -18.11 33.11 3.53
CA PRO A 264 -19.09 32.03 3.56
C PRO A 264 -19.48 31.67 5.01
N THR A 265 -20.74 31.31 5.21
CA THR A 265 -21.30 30.82 6.47
C THR A 265 -20.62 29.50 6.87
N SER A 266 -20.33 29.32 8.17
CA SER A 266 -19.47 28.25 8.70
C SER A 266 -19.92 26.80 8.43
N ASP A 267 -21.20 26.57 8.16
CA ASP A 267 -21.76 25.22 8.02
C ASP A 267 -21.39 24.57 6.67
N ASP A 268 -21.28 25.34 5.60
CA ASP A 268 -20.98 24.82 4.26
C ASP A 268 -19.53 24.32 4.14
N THR A 269 -18.62 24.92 4.91
CA THR A 269 -17.20 24.54 4.90
C THR A 269 -16.99 23.14 5.52
N GLN A 270 -17.83 22.77 6.50
CA GLN A 270 -17.73 21.49 7.18
C GLN A 270 -18.21 20.32 6.31
N ALA A 271 -19.28 20.50 5.55
CA ALA A 271 -19.79 19.50 4.61
C ALA A 271 -18.79 19.23 3.46
N ILE A 272 -18.21 20.28 2.88
CA ILE A 272 -17.17 20.19 1.84
C ILE A 272 -15.97 19.36 2.33
N SER A 273 -15.50 19.62 3.55
CA SER A 273 -14.37 18.89 4.14
C SER A 273 -14.66 17.40 4.33
N THR A 274 -15.93 17.02 4.51
CA THR A 274 -16.32 15.64 4.82
C THR A 274 -16.31 14.80 3.55
N ASN A 275 -16.90 15.31 2.46
CA ASN A 275 -16.95 14.56 1.20
C ASN A 275 -15.57 14.39 0.56
N LEU A 276 -14.71 15.41 0.61
CA LEU A 276 -13.32 15.29 0.16
C LEU A 276 -12.53 14.25 0.97
N ARG A 277 -12.73 14.21 2.30
CA ARG A 277 -12.12 13.18 3.16
C ARG A 277 -12.64 11.78 2.83
N THR A 278 -13.94 11.63 2.59
CA THR A 278 -14.54 10.35 2.19
C THR A 278 -13.99 9.87 0.85
N ALA A 279 -13.88 10.76 -0.14
CA ALA A 279 -13.28 10.44 -1.43
C ALA A 279 -11.79 10.08 -1.30
N ALA A 280 -11.01 10.82 -0.51
CA ALA A 280 -9.60 10.49 -0.26
C ALA A 280 -9.45 9.12 0.42
N ALA A 281 -10.30 8.82 1.40
CA ALA A 281 -10.30 7.51 2.06
C ALA A 281 -10.69 6.37 1.10
N ALA A 282 -11.66 6.60 0.21
CA ALA A 282 -12.03 5.63 -0.82
C ALA A 282 -10.88 5.40 -1.82
N TYR A 283 -10.16 6.46 -2.20
CA TYR A 283 -8.98 6.37 -3.06
C TYR A 283 -7.88 5.51 -2.44
N LEU A 284 -7.55 5.73 -1.16
CA LEU A 284 -6.56 4.94 -0.43
C LEU A 284 -6.96 3.47 -0.24
N LYS A 285 -8.26 3.17 -0.26
CA LYS A 285 -8.80 1.80 -0.23
C LYS A 285 -8.85 1.14 -1.62
N GLY A 286 -8.42 1.83 -2.68
CA GLY A 286 -8.49 1.33 -4.05
C GLY A 286 -9.89 1.32 -4.66
N ASN A 287 -10.89 1.94 -4.02
CA ASN A 287 -12.26 1.98 -4.52
C ASN A 287 -12.47 3.19 -5.43
N TYR A 288 -11.86 3.14 -6.62
CA TYR A 288 -11.79 4.27 -7.55
C TYR A 288 -13.16 4.66 -8.15
N ASP A 289 -14.09 3.73 -8.33
CA ASP A 289 -15.45 4.03 -8.79
C ASP A 289 -16.25 4.85 -7.77
N SER A 290 -16.06 4.58 -6.47
CA SER A 290 -16.68 5.39 -5.42
C SER A 290 -16.10 6.80 -5.41
N VAL A 291 -14.79 6.95 -5.64
CA VAL A 291 -14.14 8.26 -5.74
C VAL A 291 -14.77 9.10 -6.85
N THR A 292 -14.90 8.52 -8.05
CA THR A 292 -15.46 9.24 -9.20
C THR A 292 -16.92 9.61 -8.97
N THR A 293 -17.72 8.70 -8.39
CA THR A 293 -19.13 8.95 -8.04
C THR A 293 -19.29 10.07 -7.02
N ILE A 294 -18.55 10.00 -5.90
CA ILE A 294 -18.59 11.01 -4.83
C ILE A 294 -18.19 12.38 -5.39
N LEU A 295 -17.06 12.45 -6.09
CA LEU A 295 -16.52 13.72 -6.58
C LEU A 295 -17.28 14.29 -7.78
N HIS A 296 -18.09 13.50 -8.47
CA HIS A 296 -18.99 13.99 -9.52
C HIS A 296 -20.24 14.68 -8.95
N GLN A 297 -20.69 14.30 -7.76
CA GLN A 297 -21.92 14.81 -7.14
C GLN A 297 -21.73 16.11 -6.35
N ILE A 298 -20.49 16.53 -6.11
CA ILE A 298 -20.18 17.68 -5.25
C ILE A 298 -19.93 18.92 -6.09
N SER A 299 -20.62 20.02 -5.75
CA SER A 299 -20.25 21.36 -6.19
C SER A 299 -19.38 22.01 -5.12
N LEU A 300 -18.22 22.54 -5.50
CA LEU A 300 -17.26 23.18 -4.60
C LEU A 300 -17.06 24.63 -5.04
N ASP A 301 -17.36 25.57 -4.16
CA ASP A 301 -17.20 27.01 -4.43
C ASP A 301 -15.75 27.48 -4.20
N ASP A 302 -14.99 26.77 -3.37
CA ASP A 302 -13.57 27.05 -3.12
C ASP A 302 -12.69 26.46 -4.24
N SER A 303 -11.93 27.33 -4.91
CA SER A 303 -11.07 26.94 -6.04
C SER A 303 -9.98 25.95 -5.63
N LYS A 304 -9.46 26.03 -4.40
CA LYS A 304 -8.46 25.07 -3.90
C LYS A 304 -9.07 23.70 -3.65
N ALA A 305 -10.23 23.63 -3.01
CA ALA A 305 -10.99 22.40 -2.81
C ALA A 305 -11.38 21.77 -4.16
N GLN A 306 -11.82 22.57 -5.13
CA GLN A 306 -12.14 22.10 -6.48
C GLN A 306 -10.91 21.54 -7.20
N ALA A 307 -9.76 22.22 -7.09
CA ALA A 307 -8.50 21.71 -7.63
C ALA A 307 -8.09 20.36 -6.99
N ALA A 308 -8.25 20.23 -5.67
CA ALA A 308 -7.95 18.98 -4.95
C ALA A 308 -8.91 17.85 -5.34
N ALA A 309 -10.21 18.12 -5.46
CA ALA A 309 -11.20 17.16 -5.94
C ALA A 309 -10.84 16.64 -7.34
N LEU A 310 -10.54 17.54 -8.28
CA LEU A 310 -10.14 17.18 -9.64
C LEU A 310 -8.83 16.40 -9.67
N LEU A 311 -7.87 16.71 -8.79
CA LEU A 311 -6.62 15.95 -8.68
C LEU A 311 -6.88 14.50 -8.23
N ILE A 312 -7.69 14.31 -7.18
CA ILE A 312 -8.05 12.98 -6.67
C ILE A 312 -8.87 12.20 -7.71
N ARG A 313 -9.82 12.85 -8.39
CA ARG A 313 -10.65 12.21 -9.44
C ARG A 313 -9.82 11.81 -10.66
N GLY A 314 -8.92 12.69 -11.11
CA GLY A 314 -8.01 12.39 -12.20
C GLY A 314 -7.06 11.22 -11.86
N ALA A 315 -6.59 11.16 -10.62
CA ALA A 315 -5.80 10.04 -10.13
C ALA A 315 -6.60 8.72 -10.12
N ALA A 316 -7.86 8.76 -9.68
CA ALA A 316 -8.75 7.60 -9.68
C ALA A 316 -9.03 7.08 -11.10
N HIS A 317 -9.32 7.97 -12.06
CA HIS A 317 -9.48 7.59 -13.46
C HIS A 317 -8.21 6.99 -14.06
N LEU A 318 -7.02 7.49 -13.69
CA LEU A 318 -5.78 6.88 -14.16
C LEU A 318 -5.61 5.45 -13.60
N SER A 319 -5.96 5.22 -12.33
CA SER A 319 -5.95 3.88 -11.75
C SER A 319 -6.93 2.94 -12.44
N LEU A 320 -8.18 3.39 -12.69
CA LEU A 320 -9.16 2.62 -13.46
C LEU A 320 -8.66 2.25 -14.86
N ALA A 321 -8.00 3.20 -15.53
CA ALA A 321 -7.42 2.95 -16.85
C ALA A 321 -6.34 1.86 -16.85
N THR A 322 -5.58 1.71 -15.76
CA THR A 322 -4.53 0.70 -15.64
C THR A 322 -5.06 -0.70 -15.31
N THR A 323 -6.23 -0.79 -14.68
CA THR A 323 -6.85 -2.07 -14.30
C THR A 323 -7.85 -2.60 -15.31
N GLU A 324 -8.29 -1.75 -16.25
CA GLU A 324 -9.31 -2.09 -17.23
C GLU A 324 -8.78 -2.98 -18.37
N VAL A 325 -9.56 -4.01 -18.72
CA VAL A 325 -9.22 -4.98 -19.76
C VAL A 325 -9.68 -4.48 -21.14
N ASP A 326 -10.81 -3.78 -21.20
CA ASP A 326 -11.28 -3.17 -22.44
C ASP A 326 -10.45 -1.92 -22.76
N ARG A 327 -9.66 -2.03 -23.84
CA ARG A 327 -8.79 -0.94 -24.32
C ARG A 327 -9.55 0.36 -24.58
N THR A 328 -10.80 0.31 -25.01
CA THR A 328 -11.62 1.50 -25.30
C THR A 328 -11.99 2.22 -24.01
N VAL A 329 -12.38 1.45 -22.98
CA VAL A 329 -12.73 1.98 -21.67
C VAL A 329 -11.47 2.53 -20.97
N ALA A 330 -10.35 1.81 -21.05
CA ALA A 330 -9.06 2.25 -20.53
C ALA A 330 -8.59 3.58 -21.17
N GLN A 331 -8.77 3.73 -22.49
CA GLN A 331 -8.49 4.98 -23.20
C GLN A 331 -9.39 6.12 -22.75
N THR A 332 -10.67 5.84 -22.54
CA THR A 332 -11.65 6.82 -22.05
C THR A 332 -11.24 7.33 -20.67
N HIS A 333 -10.94 6.43 -19.73
CA HIS A 333 -10.46 6.80 -18.41
C HIS A 333 -9.14 7.58 -18.45
N SER A 334 -8.20 7.18 -19.31
CA SER A 334 -6.93 7.91 -19.50
C SER A 334 -7.14 9.34 -20.02
N ALA A 335 -8.11 9.53 -20.93
CA ALA A 335 -8.47 10.85 -21.44
C ALA A 335 -9.11 11.71 -20.34
N THR A 336 -10.10 11.18 -19.62
CA THR A 336 -10.75 11.88 -18.50
C THR A 336 -9.73 12.25 -17.41
N ALA A 337 -8.79 11.36 -17.09
CA ALA A 337 -7.72 11.64 -16.14
C ALA A 337 -6.89 12.87 -16.56
N ARG A 338 -6.49 12.95 -17.83
CA ARG A 338 -5.74 14.11 -18.36
C ARG A 338 -6.54 15.40 -18.26
N GLU A 339 -7.83 15.36 -18.59
CA GLU A 339 -8.72 16.52 -18.51
C GLU A 339 -8.87 17.02 -17.08
N ASP A 340 -9.07 16.12 -16.12
CA ASP A 340 -9.19 16.44 -14.70
C ASP A 340 -7.90 17.03 -14.12
N LEU A 341 -6.73 16.47 -14.45
CA LEU A 341 -5.44 17.00 -13.99
C LEU A 341 -5.15 18.37 -14.61
N LEU A 342 -5.50 18.60 -15.88
CA LEU A 342 -5.42 19.92 -16.51
C LEU A 342 -6.35 20.93 -15.82
N ALA A 343 -7.60 20.54 -15.56
CA ALA A 343 -8.58 21.38 -14.89
C ALA A 343 -8.13 21.71 -13.46
N SER A 344 -7.60 20.74 -12.71
CA SER A 344 -7.03 20.94 -11.37
C SER A 344 -5.97 22.04 -11.36
N ARG A 345 -5.01 21.99 -12.31
CA ARG A 345 -3.98 23.04 -12.46
C ARG A 345 -4.56 24.40 -12.84
N LYS A 346 -5.64 24.43 -13.61
CA LYS A 346 -6.30 25.69 -13.99
C LYS A 346 -6.93 26.35 -12.77
N PHE A 347 -7.56 25.59 -11.87
CA PHE A 347 -8.14 26.11 -10.63
C PHE A 347 -7.08 26.51 -9.60
N ASN A 348 -5.98 25.76 -9.49
CA ASN A 348 -4.87 26.09 -8.61
C ASN A 348 -3.51 25.76 -9.27
N PRO A 349 -2.84 26.74 -9.90
CA PRO A 349 -1.54 26.52 -10.56
C PRO A 349 -0.41 26.05 -9.64
N GLU A 350 -0.55 26.34 -8.34
CA GLU A 350 0.41 25.97 -7.30
C GLU A 350 0.21 24.55 -6.79
N ILE A 351 -0.91 23.89 -7.11
CA ILE A 351 -1.15 22.52 -6.66
C ILE A 351 -0.06 21.60 -7.22
N ARG A 352 0.44 20.72 -6.35
CA ARG A 352 1.41 19.69 -6.66
C ARG A 352 0.92 18.39 -6.01
N PRO A 353 0.82 17.28 -6.77
CA PRO A 353 0.52 15.99 -6.16
C PRO A 353 1.65 15.61 -5.20
N ASP A 354 1.28 15.26 -3.96
CA ASP A 354 2.22 14.73 -2.98
C ASP A 354 2.65 13.31 -3.40
N PRO A 355 3.94 13.05 -3.66
CA PRO A 355 4.42 11.72 -4.05
C PRO A 355 4.26 10.66 -2.95
N THR A 356 3.98 11.02 -1.69
CA THR A 356 3.65 10.04 -0.65
C THR A 356 2.20 9.59 -0.69
N PHE A 357 1.31 10.38 -1.30
CA PHE A 357 -0.11 10.08 -1.42
C PHE A 357 -0.49 9.55 -2.80
N PHE A 358 0.13 10.08 -3.86
CA PHE A 358 -0.16 9.71 -5.25
C PHE A 358 0.94 8.83 -5.85
N PRO A 359 0.58 7.79 -6.63
CA PRO A 359 1.57 6.92 -7.28
C PRO A 359 2.38 7.68 -8.33
N PRO A 360 3.62 7.24 -8.65
CA PRO A 360 4.49 7.93 -9.61
C PRO A 360 3.84 8.21 -10.97
N ALA A 361 2.98 7.31 -11.45
CA ALA A 361 2.26 7.49 -12.72
C ALA A 361 1.37 8.75 -12.73
N VAL A 362 0.69 9.05 -11.62
CA VAL A 362 -0.14 10.27 -11.48
C VAL A 362 0.74 11.51 -11.45
N VAL A 363 1.84 11.47 -10.69
CA VAL A 363 2.79 12.58 -10.58
C VAL A 363 3.41 12.90 -11.95
N ASN A 364 3.83 11.86 -12.68
CA ASN A 364 4.39 12.00 -14.02
C ASN A 364 3.37 12.57 -14.99
N LEU A 365 2.15 12.01 -15.03
CA LEU A 365 1.09 12.52 -15.90
C LEU A 365 0.78 13.98 -15.58
N PHE A 366 0.62 14.35 -14.31
CA PHE A 366 0.37 15.73 -13.89
C PHE A 366 1.46 16.72 -14.36
N ASN A 367 2.72 16.28 -14.38
CA ASN A 367 3.85 17.08 -14.88
C ASN A 367 3.86 17.19 -16.40
N GLU A 368 3.42 16.15 -17.12
CA GLU A 368 3.27 16.12 -18.58
C GLU A 368 2.14 17.03 -19.07
N VAL A 369 0.98 17.00 -18.41
CA VAL A 369 -0.13 17.91 -18.72
C VAL A 369 0.18 19.32 -18.24
N ARG A 370 0.96 20.04 -19.07
CA ARG A 370 1.15 21.48 -18.94
C ARG A 370 0.03 22.21 -19.68
N PRO A 371 -0.60 23.23 -19.07
CA PRO A 371 -1.41 24.15 -19.85
C PRO A 371 -0.53 24.70 -20.97
N LYS A 372 -1.03 24.69 -22.21
CA LYS A 372 -0.36 25.40 -23.30
C LYS A 372 -0.19 26.84 -22.81
N ASN A 373 1.06 27.27 -22.62
CA ASN A 373 1.33 28.67 -22.29
C ASN A 373 0.54 29.51 -23.29
N PRO A 374 -0.25 30.51 -22.83
CA PRO A 374 -0.88 31.43 -23.77
C PRO A 374 0.26 31.97 -24.62
N SER A 375 0.18 31.74 -25.93
CA SER A 375 1.15 32.23 -26.89
C SER A 375 1.43 33.68 -26.52
N ARG A 376 2.71 34.03 -26.31
CA ARG A 376 3.08 35.42 -26.02
C ARG A 376 2.32 36.30 -27.01
N PRO A 377 1.62 37.35 -26.56
CA PRO A 377 0.96 38.27 -27.47
C PRO A 377 2.00 38.68 -28.52
N VAL A 378 1.65 38.52 -29.79
CA VAL A 378 2.52 38.89 -30.91
C VAL A 378 2.83 40.38 -30.71
N GLU A 379 4.05 40.68 -30.28
CA GLU A 379 4.50 42.06 -30.13
C GLU A 379 4.39 42.71 -31.51
N ASN A 380 3.52 43.72 -31.63
CA ASN A 380 3.39 44.49 -32.86
C ASN A 380 4.75 45.14 -33.15
N PRO A 381 5.40 44.83 -34.29
CA PRO A 381 6.61 45.54 -34.67
C PRO A 381 6.23 47.00 -34.92
N SER A 382 6.77 47.90 -34.09
CA SER A 382 6.67 49.35 -34.28
C SER A 382 7.84 49.86 -35.11
#